data_AF-A0A8J7ZJT7-F1
#
_entry.id   AF-A0A8J7ZJT7-F1
#
_cell.length_a   1.000
_cell.length_b   1.000
_cell.length_c   1.000
_cell.angle_alpha   90.00
_cell.angle_beta   90.00
_cell.angle_gamma   90.00
#
_symmetry.space_group_name_H-M   'P 1'
#
loop_
_entity.id
_entity.type
_entity.pdbx_description
1 polymer ?
#
loop_
_entity_poly.entity_id
_entity_poly.type
_entity_poly.pdbx_seq_one_letter_code
_entity_poly.pdbx_strand_id
1 'polypeptide(L)'
;MKVVLIGVGQAGGKLTQRLAEFDQEMDFGAVQGALAVNTAEADLRNLDIETQLVGQDRVNGHGVGGDNELGAEVMQADAIEVMDGLDGKITASAEAIFVVAGLGGGTGSGGAPVLAKELQRVYSVPVYGLGILPGRGEGAMYQANAGRSLKTLARETDSTLLVDNDAWHDAGESVEEAFATINQNIAQRVGLLFASGENVDGVAESVVDSSEIINTLREGGIACLGYASAVSGDTAEDNINAVTTITRNALLTGTSLPDATTADAALLIIAGRSDVIPRKGVEKARKWLEDETGSLQVRGGDFPLDSDRLAALVLLGGVERSRRVDEFMERAREAHKRNQRDAVDHTETFQNDELDDLF
;
A
#
# COMPACT_ATOMS: atom_id res chain seq x y z
N MET A 1 3.76 8.67 -13.06
CA MET A 1 3.97 7.22 -12.98
C MET A 1 2.74 6.50 -13.40
N LYS A 2 2.79 5.93 -14.62
CA LYS A 2 1.72 5.11 -15.17
C LYS A 2 1.73 3.72 -14.54
N VAL A 3 0.65 3.36 -13.85
CA VAL A 3 0.58 2.12 -13.08
C VAL A 3 -0.54 1.21 -13.55
N VAL A 4 -0.35 -0.10 -13.36
CA VAL A 4 -1.44 -1.08 -13.36
C VAL A 4 -1.66 -1.56 -11.94
N LEU A 5 -2.91 -1.55 -11.49
CA LEU A 5 -3.31 -1.92 -10.15
C LEU A 5 -3.97 -3.30 -10.14
N ILE A 6 -3.53 -4.17 -9.24
CA ILE A 6 -4.09 -5.51 -9.08
C ILE A 6 -4.47 -5.72 -7.61
N GLY A 7 -5.75 -5.57 -7.31
CA GLY A 7 -6.30 -5.78 -5.98
C GLY A 7 -6.54 -7.25 -5.70
N VAL A 8 -5.94 -7.80 -4.65
CA VAL A 8 -6.14 -9.21 -4.26
C VAL A 8 -6.92 -9.30 -2.95
N GLY A 9 -8.05 -10.02 -3.00
CA GLY A 9 -9.00 -10.13 -1.90
C GLY A 9 -9.86 -8.87 -1.72
N GLN A 10 -10.77 -8.91 -0.73
CA GLN A 10 -11.77 -7.86 -0.51
C GLN A 10 -11.16 -6.46 -0.29
N ALA A 11 -10.23 -6.34 0.67
CA ALA A 11 -9.59 -5.06 0.99
C ALA A 11 -8.76 -4.53 -0.18
N GLY A 12 -8.04 -5.43 -0.88
CA GLY A 12 -7.25 -5.08 -2.05
C GLY A 12 -8.11 -4.56 -3.20
N GLY A 13 -9.24 -5.23 -3.49
CA GLY A 13 -10.20 -4.82 -4.51
C GLY A 13 -10.84 -3.47 -4.23
N LYS A 14 -11.34 -3.25 -3.00
CA LYS A 14 -11.92 -1.96 -2.59
C LYS A 14 -10.93 -0.79 -2.70
N LEU A 15 -9.70 -0.98 -2.25
CA LEU A 15 -8.68 0.05 -2.34
C LEU A 15 -8.24 0.30 -3.80
N THR A 16 -8.13 -0.74 -4.61
CA THR A 16 -7.83 -0.64 -6.04
C THR A 16 -8.89 0.17 -6.77
N GLN A 17 -10.17 -0.08 -6.50
CA GLN A 17 -11.25 0.73 -7.03
C GLN A 17 -11.13 2.19 -6.58
N ARG A 18 -10.94 2.44 -5.27
CA ARG A 18 -10.85 3.83 -4.78
C ARG A 18 -9.67 4.60 -5.39
N LEU A 19 -8.55 3.93 -5.64
CA LEU A 19 -7.39 4.51 -6.34
C LEU A 19 -7.72 4.87 -7.80
N ALA A 20 -8.40 3.98 -8.53
CA ALA A 20 -8.83 4.24 -9.90
C ALA A 20 -9.87 5.38 -9.97
N GLU A 21 -10.83 5.40 -9.05
CA GLU A 21 -11.81 6.50 -8.91
C GLU A 21 -11.11 7.83 -8.62
N PHE A 22 -10.12 7.86 -7.71
CA PHE A 22 -9.39 9.08 -7.39
C PHE A 22 -8.59 9.63 -8.58
N ASP A 23 -7.92 8.75 -9.32
CA ASP A 23 -7.19 9.11 -10.55
C ASP A 23 -8.12 9.72 -11.60
N GLN A 24 -9.32 9.13 -11.75
CA GLN A 24 -10.36 9.63 -12.67
C GLN A 24 -10.98 10.95 -12.20
N GLU A 25 -11.31 11.07 -10.92
CA GLU A 25 -11.88 12.29 -10.30
C GLU A 25 -10.96 13.50 -10.50
N MET A 26 -9.65 13.27 -10.46
CA MET A 26 -8.63 14.30 -10.56
C MET A 26 -8.07 14.48 -11.99
N ASP A 27 -8.52 13.67 -12.96
CA ASP A 27 -8.06 13.68 -14.35
C ASP A 27 -6.52 13.54 -14.49
N PHE A 28 -5.91 12.71 -13.64
CA PHE A 28 -4.46 12.50 -13.65
C PHE A 28 -4.01 11.52 -14.73
N GLY A 29 -4.84 10.51 -15.03
CA GLY A 29 -4.54 9.51 -16.05
C GLY A 29 -3.30 8.66 -15.74
N ALA A 30 -2.95 8.48 -14.46
CA ALA A 30 -1.84 7.65 -14.03
C ALA A 30 -2.23 6.16 -13.97
N VAL A 31 -3.49 5.84 -13.65
CA VAL A 31 -3.96 4.45 -13.58
C VAL A 31 -4.33 3.95 -14.97
N GLN A 32 -3.48 3.10 -15.57
CA GLN A 32 -3.69 2.56 -16.93
C GLN A 32 -4.59 1.33 -16.96
N GLY A 33 -4.73 0.64 -15.83
CA GLY A 33 -5.55 -0.55 -15.69
C GLY A 33 -5.76 -0.92 -14.23
N ALA A 34 -6.93 -1.47 -13.93
CA ALA A 34 -7.28 -1.94 -12.60
C ALA A 34 -7.99 -3.30 -12.71
N LEU A 35 -7.55 -4.28 -11.92
CA LEU A 35 -8.15 -5.60 -11.82
C LEU A 35 -8.32 -5.99 -10.35
N ALA A 36 -9.50 -6.46 -9.96
CA ALA A 36 -9.71 -7.07 -8.65
C ALA A 36 -9.84 -8.59 -8.77
N VAL A 37 -8.98 -9.31 -8.06
CA VAL A 37 -8.95 -10.77 -8.00
C VAL A 37 -9.42 -11.22 -6.63
N ASN A 38 -10.42 -12.09 -6.57
CA ASN A 38 -10.90 -12.62 -5.29
C ASN A 38 -11.45 -14.04 -5.45
N THR A 39 -11.59 -14.73 -4.32
CA THR A 39 -12.23 -16.05 -4.20
C THR A 39 -13.68 -15.98 -3.75
N ALA A 40 -14.13 -14.78 -3.37
CA ALA A 40 -15.49 -14.51 -2.92
C ALA A 40 -16.23 -13.69 -3.99
N GLU A 41 -17.23 -14.30 -4.64
CA GLU A 41 -17.97 -13.68 -5.73
C GLU A 41 -18.76 -12.45 -5.27
N ALA A 42 -19.34 -12.51 -4.06
CA ALA A 42 -20.12 -11.41 -3.49
C ALA A 42 -19.29 -10.12 -3.31
N ASP A 43 -17.99 -10.24 -3.04
CA ASP A 43 -17.10 -9.09 -2.89
C ASP A 43 -16.83 -8.42 -4.25
N LEU A 44 -16.72 -9.20 -5.33
CA LEU A 44 -16.44 -8.70 -6.67
C LEU A 44 -17.65 -8.01 -7.31
N ARG A 45 -18.87 -8.49 -7.03
CA ARG A 45 -20.12 -7.96 -7.61
C ARG A 45 -20.37 -6.48 -7.30
N ASN A 46 -19.78 -5.96 -6.23
CA ASN A 46 -19.95 -4.56 -5.80
C ASN A 46 -18.81 -3.65 -6.27
N LEU A 47 -17.91 -4.15 -7.13
CA LEU A 47 -16.81 -3.37 -7.68
C LEU A 47 -17.14 -2.88 -9.08
N ASP A 48 -16.82 -1.62 -9.36
CA ASP A 48 -17.01 -0.95 -10.67
C ASP A 48 -15.74 -1.00 -11.55
N ILE A 49 -14.77 -1.83 -11.17
CA ILE A 49 -13.56 -2.14 -11.94
C ILE A 49 -13.64 -3.56 -12.50
N GLU A 50 -12.72 -3.92 -13.38
CA GLU A 50 -12.66 -5.29 -13.88
C GLU A 50 -12.38 -6.29 -12.75
N THR A 51 -13.03 -7.45 -12.81
CA THR A 51 -12.97 -8.46 -11.75
C THR A 51 -12.66 -9.84 -12.30
N GLN A 52 -11.93 -10.62 -11.50
CA GLN A 52 -11.56 -12.00 -11.80
C GLN A 52 -11.84 -12.87 -10.57
N LEU A 53 -12.74 -13.84 -10.73
CA LEU A 53 -13.02 -14.83 -9.70
C LEU A 53 -12.05 -16.02 -9.86
N VAL A 54 -11.44 -16.45 -8.76
CA VAL A 54 -10.53 -17.60 -8.70
C VAL A 54 -10.97 -18.60 -7.62
N GLY A 55 -10.50 -19.84 -7.71
CA GLY A 55 -10.72 -20.91 -6.74
C GLY A 55 -12.12 -21.48 -6.73
N GLN A 56 -12.87 -21.38 -7.83
CA GLN A 56 -14.24 -21.88 -7.95
C GLN A 56 -14.31 -23.38 -7.63
N ASP A 57 -13.31 -24.15 -8.05
CA ASP A 57 -13.17 -25.59 -7.81
C ASP A 57 -12.84 -25.94 -6.36
N ARG A 58 -12.29 -25.00 -5.59
CA ARG A 58 -11.88 -25.19 -4.18
C ARG A 58 -12.89 -24.65 -3.17
N VAL A 59 -13.48 -23.48 -3.43
CA VAL A 59 -14.34 -22.77 -2.46
C VAL A 59 -15.70 -22.34 -3.01
N ASN A 60 -16.03 -22.69 -4.26
CA ASN A 60 -17.33 -22.40 -4.89
C ASN A 60 -17.73 -20.91 -4.80
N GLY A 61 -16.78 -19.98 -4.86
CA GLY A 61 -17.04 -18.54 -4.82
C GLY A 61 -17.41 -17.95 -3.44
N HIS A 62 -17.21 -18.69 -2.34
CA HIS A 62 -17.52 -18.20 -0.97
C HIS A 62 -16.33 -17.58 -0.23
N GLY A 63 -15.14 -17.61 -0.84
CA GLY A 63 -13.91 -17.18 -0.21
C GLY A 63 -13.23 -18.27 0.65
N VAL A 64 -11.97 -18.01 1.01
CA VAL A 64 -11.14 -18.95 1.80
C VAL A 64 -11.27 -18.75 3.32
N GLY A 65 -12.16 -17.85 3.78
CA GLY A 65 -12.50 -17.72 5.20
C GLY A 65 -11.37 -17.31 6.15
N GLY A 66 -10.34 -16.62 5.65
CA GLY A 66 -9.15 -16.27 6.45
C GLY A 66 -8.04 -17.32 6.43
N ASP A 67 -8.22 -18.43 5.72
CA ASP A 67 -7.15 -19.40 5.47
C ASP A 67 -6.14 -18.84 4.46
N ASN A 68 -4.98 -18.44 4.97
CA ASN A 68 -3.88 -17.90 4.17
C ASN A 68 -3.26 -18.97 3.25
N GLU A 69 -3.14 -20.21 3.72
CA GLU A 69 -2.48 -21.29 2.96
C GLU A 69 -3.35 -21.69 1.79
N LEU A 70 -4.66 -21.85 2.01
CA LEU A 70 -5.63 -22.09 0.94
C LEU A 70 -5.68 -20.92 -0.05
N GLY A 71 -5.59 -19.67 0.43
CA GLY A 71 -5.52 -18.49 -0.45
C GLY A 71 -4.31 -18.50 -1.38
N ALA A 72 -3.15 -18.95 -0.89
CA ALA A 72 -1.95 -19.11 -1.69
C ALA A 72 -2.08 -20.27 -2.70
N GLU A 73 -2.62 -21.42 -2.29
CA GLU A 73 -2.84 -22.58 -3.17
C GLU A 73 -3.78 -22.24 -4.33
N VAL A 74 -4.89 -21.54 -4.04
CA VAL A 74 -5.84 -21.11 -5.07
C VAL A 74 -5.17 -20.16 -6.06
N MET A 75 -4.47 -19.13 -5.58
CA MET A 75 -3.77 -18.22 -6.47
C MET A 75 -2.70 -18.94 -7.29
N GLN A 76 -2.03 -19.93 -6.73
CA GLN A 76 -1.02 -20.70 -7.46
C GLN A 76 -1.63 -21.55 -8.59
N ALA A 77 -2.82 -22.13 -8.37
CA ALA A 77 -3.53 -22.89 -9.39
C ALA A 77 -4.03 -22.00 -10.53
N ASP A 78 -4.55 -20.81 -10.18
CA ASP A 78 -5.26 -19.93 -11.11
C ASP A 78 -4.44 -18.72 -11.55
N ALA A 79 -3.14 -18.67 -11.21
CA ALA A 79 -2.25 -17.55 -11.55
C ALA A 79 -2.24 -17.27 -13.06
N ILE A 80 -2.28 -18.33 -13.89
CA ILE A 80 -2.31 -18.19 -15.34
C ILE A 80 -3.59 -17.47 -15.79
N GLU A 81 -4.75 -17.82 -15.21
CA GLU A 81 -6.02 -17.18 -15.55
C GLU A 81 -6.02 -15.69 -15.14
N VAL A 82 -5.45 -15.38 -13.98
CA VAL A 82 -5.28 -13.99 -13.54
C VAL A 82 -4.36 -13.22 -14.50
N MET A 83 -3.26 -13.84 -14.95
CA MET A 83 -2.33 -13.23 -15.89
C MET A 83 -2.96 -13.01 -17.26
N ASP A 84 -3.74 -13.97 -17.77
CA ASP A 84 -4.52 -13.82 -19.00
C ASP A 84 -5.55 -12.68 -18.88
N GLY A 85 -6.14 -12.50 -17.70
CA GLY A 85 -7.01 -11.36 -17.39
C GLY A 85 -6.30 -10.00 -17.42
N LEU A 86 -4.97 -9.98 -17.26
CA LEU A 86 -4.14 -8.77 -17.35
C LEU A 86 -3.68 -8.47 -18.78
N ASP A 87 -3.89 -9.39 -19.73
CA ASP A 87 -3.53 -9.17 -21.13
C ASP A 87 -4.24 -7.93 -21.68
N GLY A 88 -3.46 -7.07 -22.34
CA GLY A 88 -3.93 -5.78 -22.86
C GLY A 88 -4.07 -4.68 -21.81
N LYS A 89 -3.96 -4.96 -20.50
CA LYS A 89 -3.93 -3.93 -19.44
C LYS A 89 -2.52 -3.46 -19.12
N ILE A 90 -1.60 -4.40 -19.04
CA ILE A 90 -0.18 -4.10 -18.90
C ILE A 90 0.36 -3.77 -20.30
N THR A 91 0.16 -2.51 -20.68
CA THR A 91 0.60 -1.97 -21.97
C THR A 91 2.07 -1.56 -21.92
N ALA A 92 2.66 -1.27 -23.08
CA ALA A 92 4.04 -0.78 -23.18
C ALA A 92 4.28 0.57 -22.47
N SER A 93 3.22 1.28 -22.07
CA SER A 93 3.32 2.54 -21.31
C SER A 93 3.19 2.36 -19.80
N ALA A 94 2.93 1.14 -19.31
CA ALA A 94 2.97 0.88 -17.88
C ALA A 94 4.42 1.00 -17.38
N GLU A 95 4.62 1.77 -16.30
CA GLU A 95 5.93 2.01 -15.68
C GLU A 95 6.11 1.19 -14.40
N ALA A 96 5.03 0.75 -13.77
CA ALA A 96 5.04 -0.14 -12.62
C ALA A 96 3.72 -0.93 -12.48
N ILE A 97 3.78 -2.04 -11.75
CA ILE A 97 2.61 -2.83 -11.36
C ILE A 97 2.50 -2.78 -9.84
N PHE A 98 1.30 -2.52 -9.31
CA PHE A 98 1.03 -2.54 -7.87
C PHE A 98 0.09 -3.69 -7.52
N VAL A 99 0.57 -4.63 -6.70
CA VAL A 99 -0.24 -5.67 -6.09
C VAL A 99 -0.76 -5.16 -4.75
N VAL A 100 -2.06 -4.89 -4.67
CA VAL A 100 -2.72 -4.25 -3.54
C VAL A 100 -3.44 -5.31 -2.70
N ALA A 101 -3.12 -5.44 -1.42
CA ALA A 101 -3.71 -6.49 -0.60
C ALA A 101 -3.83 -6.15 0.89
N GLY A 102 -4.93 -6.62 1.49
CA GLY A 102 -5.06 -6.75 2.94
C GLY A 102 -4.24 -7.93 3.43
N LEU A 103 -3.20 -7.68 4.20
CA LEU A 103 -2.26 -8.71 4.63
C LEU A 103 -2.86 -9.64 5.70
N GLY A 104 -3.89 -9.20 6.43
CA GLY A 104 -4.51 -9.99 7.50
C GLY A 104 -5.50 -11.07 7.02
N GLY A 105 -6.03 -10.96 5.81
CA GLY A 105 -7.09 -11.85 5.30
C GLY A 105 -6.59 -13.26 4.95
N GLY A 106 -7.37 -13.99 4.15
CA GLY A 106 -6.95 -15.27 3.56
C GLY A 106 -6.48 -15.09 2.12
N THR A 107 -7.40 -14.71 1.23
CA THR A 107 -7.13 -14.55 -0.22
C THR A 107 -6.05 -13.53 -0.53
N GLY A 108 -6.18 -12.29 -0.03
CA GLY A 108 -5.17 -11.25 -0.25
C GLY A 108 -3.83 -11.62 0.39
N SER A 109 -3.88 -12.12 1.61
CA SER A 109 -2.70 -12.49 2.41
C SER A 109 -1.87 -13.61 1.77
N GLY A 110 -2.52 -14.66 1.28
CA GLY A 110 -1.85 -15.81 0.64
C GLY A 110 -1.59 -15.59 -0.84
N GLY A 111 -2.53 -14.97 -1.57
CA GLY A 111 -2.46 -14.81 -3.01
C GLY A 111 -1.57 -13.67 -3.48
N ALA A 112 -1.50 -12.54 -2.76
CA ALA A 112 -0.71 -11.40 -3.23
C ALA A 112 0.79 -11.70 -3.39
N PRO A 113 1.47 -12.40 -2.46
CA PRO A 113 2.87 -12.78 -2.66
C PRO A 113 3.07 -13.75 -3.83
N VAL A 114 2.14 -14.69 -4.04
CA VAL A 114 2.18 -15.64 -5.16
C VAL A 114 2.07 -14.90 -6.48
N LEU A 115 1.09 -14.00 -6.60
CA LEU A 115 0.88 -13.22 -7.82
C LEU A 115 2.05 -12.28 -8.09
N ALA A 116 2.56 -11.58 -7.07
CA ALA A 116 3.71 -10.68 -7.22
C ALA A 116 4.95 -11.42 -7.80
N LYS A 117 5.21 -12.63 -7.30
CA LYS A 117 6.29 -13.48 -7.82
C LYS A 117 6.11 -13.85 -9.29
N GLU A 118 4.91 -14.24 -9.71
CA GLU A 118 4.66 -14.59 -11.10
C GLU A 118 4.75 -13.35 -12.01
N LEU A 119 4.26 -12.20 -11.56
CA LEU A 119 4.41 -10.93 -12.28
C LEU A 119 5.89 -10.56 -12.49
N GLN A 120 6.72 -10.68 -11.45
CA GLN A 120 8.17 -10.40 -11.54
C GLN A 120 8.93 -11.33 -12.49
N ARG A 121 8.41 -12.53 -12.75
CA ARG A 121 9.01 -13.48 -13.71
C ARG A 121 8.72 -13.11 -15.16
N VAL A 122 7.58 -12.48 -15.41
CA VAL A 122 7.06 -12.23 -16.76
C VAL A 122 7.32 -10.80 -17.21
N TYR A 123 7.18 -9.82 -16.31
CA TYR A 123 7.30 -8.40 -16.63
C TYR A 123 8.63 -7.81 -16.17
N SER A 124 9.16 -6.87 -16.95
CA SER A 124 10.42 -6.18 -16.64
C SER A 124 10.24 -4.88 -15.86
N VAL A 125 9.01 -4.36 -15.78
CA VAL A 125 8.68 -3.19 -14.97
C VAL A 125 8.65 -3.59 -13.49
N PRO A 126 8.99 -2.69 -12.55
CA PRO A 126 8.95 -3.00 -11.14
C PRO A 126 7.54 -3.40 -10.68
N VAL A 127 7.49 -4.42 -9.83
CA VAL A 127 6.27 -4.93 -9.19
C VAL A 127 6.33 -4.57 -7.71
N TYR A 128 5.50 -3.63 -7.30
CA TYR A 128 5.41 -3.16 -5.93
C TYR A 128 4.24 -3.80 -5.18
N GLY A 129 4.42 -4.02 -3.89
CA GLY A 129 3.33 -4.38 -2.98
C GLY A 129 2.72 -3.13 -2.34
N LEU A 130 1.40 -3.02 -2.30
CA LEU A 130 0.69 -2.09 -1.41
C LEU A 130 -0.01 -2.91 -0.34
N GLY A 131 0.65 -3.05 0.82
CA GLY A 131 0.26 -3.95 1.89
C GLY A 131 -0.46 -3.23 3.03
N ILE A 132 -1.70 -3.61 3.29
CA ILE A 132 -2.51 -3.06 4.38
C ILE A 132 -2.35 -3.95 5.62
N LEU A 133 -1.79 -3.40 6.69
CA LEU A 133 -1.63 -4.06 7.98
C LEU A 133 -2.94 -4.01 8.77
N PRO A 134 -3.32 -5.12 9.44
CA PRO A 134 -4.50 -5.13 10.30
C PRO A 134 -4.26 -4.26 11.54
N GLY A 135 -5.33 -3.63 12.03
CA GLY A 135 -5.31 -2.82 13.24
C GLY A 135 -5.02 -3.66 14.49
N ARG A 136 -4.50 -3.03 15.55
CA ARG A 136 -4.13 -3.69 16.82
C ARG A 136 -5.32 -4.41 17.50
N GLY A 137 -6.54 -3.94 17.25
CA GLY A 137 -7.77 -4.52 17.80
C GLY A 137 -8.28 -5.76 17.05
N GLU A 138 -7.71 -6.08 15.88
CA GLU A 138 -8.13 -7.25 15.11
C GLU A 138 -7.62 -8.56 15.74
N GLY A 139 -8.36 -9.65 15.51
CA GLY A 139 -8.10 -10.95 16.10
C GLY A 139 -6.72 -11.56 15.75
N ALA A 140 -6.26 -12.49 16.60
CA ALA A 140 -4.95 -13.13 16.50
C ALA A 140 -4.69 -13.80 15.13
N MET A 141 -5.72 -14.40 14.52
CA MET A 141 -5.64 -14.96 13.17
C MET A 141 -5.16 -13.91 12.14
N TYR A 142 -5.75 -12.72 12.12
CA TYR A 142 -5.39 -11.66 11.17
C TYR A 142 -3.95 -11.19 11.38
N GLN A 143 -3.52 -11.06 12.63
CA GLN A 143 -2.13 -10.70 12.97
C GLN A 143 -1.14 -11.77 12.49
N ALA A 144 -1.45 -13.05 12.70
CA ALA A 144 -0.60 -14.16 12.26
C ALA A 144 -0.50 -14.23 10.73
N ASN A 145 -1.62 -14.09 10.02
CA ASN A 145 -1.67 -14.05 8.56
C ASN A 145 -0.83 -12.89 8.01
N ALA A 146 -1.04 -11.69 8.55
CA ALA A 146 -0.33 -10.51 8.09
C ALA A 146 1.19 -10.58 8.33
N GLY A 147 1.64 -11.18 9.44
CA GLY A 147 3.07 -11.41 9.66
C GLY A 147 3.70 -12.38 8.66
N ARG A 148 3.00 -13.46 8.27
CA ARG A 148 3.46 -14.41 7.26
C ARG A 148 3.46 -13.78 5.86
N SER A 149 2.38 -13.10 5.52
CA SER A 149 2.18 -12.44 4.23
C SER A 149 3.21 -11.33 4.02
N LEU A 150 3.39 -10.43 4.99
CA LEU A 150 4.38 -9.35 4.92
C LEU A 150 5.78 -9.87 4.64
N LYS A 151 6.21 -10.91 5.37
CA LYS A 151 7.53 -11.51 5.19
C LYS A 151 7.74 -12.06 3.77
N THR A 152 6.69 -12.56 3.14
CA THR A 152 6.76 -13.18 1.82
C THR A 152 6.62 -12.11 0.73
N LEU A 153 5.66 -11.20 0.86
CA LEU A 153 5.42 -10.10 -0.08
C LEU A 153 6.64 -9.18 -0.21
N ALA A 154 7.28 -8.81 0.91
CA ALA A 154 8.49 -7.99 0.92
C ALA A 154 9.71 -8.67 0.27
N ARG A 155 9.65 -9.99 -0.03
CA ARG A 155 10.70 -10.72 -0.75
C ARG A 155 10.37 -10.93 -2.23
N GLU A 156 9.08 -10.97 -2.56
CA GLU A 156 8.55 -11.29 -3.89
C GLU A 156 8.02 -10.01 -4.59
N THR A 157 8.38 -8.83 -4.07
CA THR A 157 8.13 -7.51 -4.68
C THR A 157 9.43 -6.71 -4.69
N ASP A 158 9.55 -5.76 -5.62
CA ASP A 158 10.69 -4.86 -5.70
C ASP A 158 10.75 -3.93 -4.48
N SER A 159 9.58 -3.51 -3.98
CA SER A 159 9.41 -2.81 -2.71
C SER A 159 7.96 -2.96 -2.23
N THR A 160 7.74 -2.93 -0.91
CA THR A 160 6.41 -3.01 -0.31
C THR A 160 6.06 -1.72 0.43
N LEU A 161 5.17 -0.92 -0.15
CA LEU A 161 4.56 0.24 0.51
C LEU A 161 3.55 -0.24 1.55
N LEU A 162 3.81 0.06 2.83
CA LEU A 162 2.92 -0.35 3.93
C LEU A 162 1.96 0.76 4.33
N VAL A 163 0.73 0.32 4.62
CA VAL A 163 -0.30 1.14 5.24
C VAL A 163 -0.76 0.47 6.52
N ASP A 164 -0.76 1.21 7.63
CA ASP A 164 -1.29 0.76 8.90
C ASP A 164 -2.73 1.28 9.09
N ASN A 165 -3.70 0.37 9.22
CA ASN A 165 -5.10 0.74 9.47
C ASN A 165 -5.27 1.57 10.75
N ASP A 166 -4.40 1.38 11.76
CA ASP A 166 -4.46 2.17 12.99
C ASP A 166 -3.97 3.61 12.81
N ALA A 167 -3.31 3.96 11.69
CA ALA A 167 -2.69 5.27 11.53
C ALA A 167 -3.72 6.40 11.37
N TRP A 168 -4.92 6.10 10.85
CA TRP A 168 -5.89 7.11 10.40
C TRP A 168 -7.33 6.85 10.86
N HIS A 169 -7.49 6.38 12.11
CA HIS A 169 -8.80 6.15 12.69
C HIS A 169 -9.22 7.27 13.66
N ASP A 170 -10.42 7.81 13.48
CA ASP A 170 -11.05 8.74 14.43
C ASP A 170 -11.94 8.02 15.44
N ALA A 171 -11.82 8.37 16.73
CA ALA A 171 -12.58 7.73 17.79
C ALA A 171 -14.08 8.05 17.69
N GLY A 172 -14.89 7.15 17.13
CA GLY A 172 -16.35 7.24 17.12
C GLY A 172 -17.06 6.81 15.84
N GLU A 173 -16.34 6.47 14.78
CA GLU A 173 -16.90 6.04 13.50
C GLU A 173 -17.38 4.58 13.52
N SER A 174 -18.31 4.23 12.63
CA SER A 174 -18.60 2.81 12.36
C SER A 174 -17.42 2.16 11.62
N VAL A 175 -17.32 0.83 11.69
CA VAL A 175 -16.23 0.09 11.03
C VAL A 175 -16.21 0.33 9.51
N GLU A 176 -17.38 0.42 8.88
CA GLU A 176 -17.49 0.64 7.43
C GLU A 176 -17.06 2.06 7.04
N GLU A 177 -17.51 3.08 7.79
CA GLU A 177 -17.09 4.47 7.58
C GLU A 177 -15.58 4.62 7.79
N ALA A 178 -15.03 4.00 8.84
CA ALA A 178 -13.59 4.03 9.11
C ALA A 178 -12.77 3.46 7.95
N PHE A 179 -13.19 2.32 7.37
CA PHE A 179 -12.50 1.75 6.20
C PHE A 179 -12.64 2.62 4.94
N ALA A 180 -13.79 3.26 4.73
CA ALA A 180 -13.97 4.20 3.63
C ALA A 180 -13.03 5.41 3.79
N THR A 181 -12.94 5.98 5.00
CA THR A 181 -12.03 7.08 5.32
C THR A 181 -10.56 6.69 5.17
N ILE A 182 -10.18 5.49 5.60
CA ILE A 182 -8.83 4.96 5.40
C ILE A 182 -8.53 4.83 3.90
N ASN A 183 -9.42 4.22 3.12
CA ASN A 183 -9.24 4.07 1.68
C ASN A 183 -9.13 5.42 0.96
N GLN A 184 -9.93 6.42 1.37
CA GLN A 184 -9.83 7.78 0.85
C GLN A 184 -8.46 8.40 1.14
N ASN A 185 -7.96 8.23 2.37
CA ASN A 185 -6.66 8.74 2.79
C ASN A 185 -5.50 8.07 2.04
N ILE A 186 -5.58 6.76 1.79
CA ILE A 186 -4.60 6.03 0.98
C ILE A 186 -4.66 6.52 -0.46
N ALA A 187 -5.85 6.54 -1.05
CA ALA A 187 -6.05 6.90 -2.45
C ALA A 187 -5.54 8.30 -2.75
N GLN A 188 -5.79 9.26 -1.86
CA GLN A 188 -5.22 10.61 -1.98
C GLN A 188 -3.69 10.59 -2.01
N ARG A 189 -3.05 9.90 -1.06
CA ARG A 189 -1.59 9.91 -0.92
C ARG A 189 -0.91 9.20 -2.08
N VAL A 190 -1.34 7.96 -2.35
CA VAL A 190 -0.77 7.09 -3.36
C VAL A 190 -1.13 7.60 -4.77
N GLY A 191 -2.34 8.09 -4.98
CA GLY A 191 -2.75 8.71 -6.24
C GLY A 191 -1.95 9.96 -6.56
N LEU A 192 -1.73 10.86 -5.59
CA LEU A 192 -0.85 12.02 -5.78
C LEU A 192 0.60 11.62 -6.05
N LEU A 193 1.11 10.55 -5.42
CA LEU A 193 2.42 9.99 -5.74
C LEU A 193 2.48 9.53 -7.20
N PHE A 194 1.48 8.78 -7.68
CA PHE A 194 1.44 8.33 -9.07
C PHE A 194 1.36 9.50 -10.05
N ALA A 195 0.44 10.43 -9.80
CA ALA A 195 0.22 11.61 -10.61
C ALA A 195 1.44 12.54 -10.66
N SER A 196 2.23 12.62 -9.57
CA SER A 196 3.42 13.47 -9.52
C SER A 196 4.50 13.09 -10.54
N GLY A 197 4.53 11.83 -10.99
CA GLY A 197 5.45 11.39 -12.04
C GLY A 197 4.88 11.55 -13.45
N GLU A 198 3.64 12.03 -13.61
CA GLU A 198 3.09 12.42 -14.91
C GLU A 198 3.50 13.87 -15.21
N ASN A 199 3.85 14.16 -16.47
CA ASN A 199 4.15 15.53 -16.88
C ASN A 199 2.86 16.36 -16.86
N VAL A 200 2.62 17.11 -15.78
CA VAL A 200 1.61 18.16 -15.76
C VAL A 200 2.20 19.40 -16.43
N ASP A 201 1.51 19.95 -17.43
CA ASP A 201 1.89 21.17 -18.13
C ASP A 201 2.10 22.32 -17.12
N GLY A 202 3.36 22.64 -16.82
CA GLY A 202 3.72 23.65 -15.84
C GLY A 202 5.20 24.03 -15.92
N VAL A 203 5.51 25.31 -15.68
CA VAL A 203 6.90 25.79 -15.55
C VAL A 203 7.36 25.53 -14.13
N ALA A 204 7.74 24.29 -13.81
CA ALA A 204 8.39 23.95 -12.55
C ALA A 204 9.92 23.99 -12.70
N GLU A 205 10.65 24.33 -11.63
CA GLU A 205 12.13 24.32 -11.66
C GLU A 205 12.69 22.88 -11.71
N SER A 206 11.98 21.90 -11.14
CA SER A 206 12.35 20.47 -11.15
C SER A 206 11.10 19.59 -10.95
N VAL A 207 10.44 19.20 -12.05
CA VAL A 207 9.28 18.29 -12.02
C VAL A 207 9.73 16.90 -11.57
N VAL A 208 8.95 16.24 -10.69
CA VAL A 208 9.18 14.84 -10.33
C VAL A 208 8.88 13.96 -11.55
N ASP A 209 9.77 13.03 -11.88
CA ASP A 209 9.48 12.01 -12.88
C ASP A 209 9.24 10.64 -12.21
N SER A 210 8.71 9.69 -12.98
CA SER A 210 8.55 8.31 -12.53
C SER A 210 9.88 7.65 -12.12
N SER A 211 11.00 8.08 -12.69
CA SER A 211 12.33 7.54 -12.37
C SER A 211 12.76 7.89 -10.94
N GLU A 212 12.43 9.08 -10.44
CA GLU A 212 12.73 9.48 -9.06
C GLU A 212 11.99 8.60 -8.05
N ILE A 213 10.73 8.24 -8.34
CA ILE A 213 9.95 7.30 -7.52
C ILE A 213 10.57 5.89 -7.60
N ILE A 214 10.86 5.38 -8.79
CA ILE A 214 11.49 4.05 -8.98
C ILE A 214 12.84 3.98 -8.28
N ASN A 215 13.68 5.00 -8.43
CA ASN A 215 15.01 5.06 -7.82
C ASN A 215 14.93 5.13 -6.29
N THR A 216 13.87 5.72 -5.73
CA THR A 216 13.63 5.77 -4.28
C THR A 216 13.20 4.42 -3.74
N LEU A 217 12.39 3.67 -4.50
CA LEU A 217 11.94 2.33 -4.12
C LEU A 217 12.95 1.22 -4.43
N ARG A 218 14.03 1.51 -5.17
CA ARG A 218 15.02 0.52 -5.66
C ARG A 218 15.76 -0.22 -4.55
N GLU A 219 15.96 0.40 -3.39
CA GLU A 219 16.60 -0.27 -2.24
C GLU A 219 15.76 -1.44 -1.72
N GLY A 220 14.46 -1.44 -2.06
CA GLY A 220 13.51 -2.49 -1.77
C GLY A 220 13.09 -2.54 -0.32
N GLY A 221 12.67 -3.72 0.13
CA GLY A 221 12.15 -3.90 1.47
C GLY A 221 10.86 -3.12 1.71
N ILE A 222 10.76 -2.47 2.87
CA ILE A 222 9.57 -1.73 3.29
C ILE A 222 9.70 -0.26 2.86
N ALA A 223 8.60 0.28 2.34
CA ALA A 223 8.42 1.69 2.05
C ALA A 223 7.24 2.26 2.84
N CYS A 224 7.24 3.57 3.06
CA CYS A 224 6.10 4.31 3.62
C CYS A 224 5.92 5.66 2.94
N LEU A 225 4.71 6.21 3.04
CA LEU A 225 4.34 7.46 2.38
C LEU A 225 3.72 8.43 3.38
N GLY A 226 4.42 9.53 3.61
CA GLY A 226 3.99 10.68 4.39
C GLY A 226 3.22 11.69 3.57
N TYR A 227 2.21 12.32 4.18
CA TYR A 227 1.49 13.44 3.60
C TYR A 227 1.03 14.45 4.64
N ALA A 228 1.16 15.72 4.33
CA ALA A 228 0.51 16.80 5.04
C ALA A 228 0.25 17.98 4.10
N SER A 229 -0.76 18.78 4.40
CA SER A 229 -1.07 19.99 3.63
C SER A 229 -1.41 21.18 4.53
N ALA A 230 -1.23 22.38 3.99
CA ALA A 230 -1.60 23.65 4.60
C ALA A 230 -2.18 24.59 3.53
N VAL A 231 -2.95 25.59 3.95
CA VAL A 231 -3.39 26.67 3.05
C VAL A 231 -2.15 27.44 2.58
N SER A 232 -2.09 27.72 1.27
CA SER A 232 -0.99 28.52 0.72
C SER A 232 -1.22 30.00 1.00
N GLY A 233 -0.17 30.72 1.41
CA GLY A 233 -0.13 32.17 1.35
C GLY A 233 -0.09 32.68 -0.09
N ASP A 234 -0.27 34.00 -0.25
CA ASP A 234 -0.40 34.65 -1.56
C ASP A 234 0.91 34.65 -2.36
N THR A 235 2.07 34.54 -1.68
CA THR A 235 3.39 34.57 -2.32
C THR A 235 4.26 33.39 -1.89
N ALA A 236 5.25 33.04 -2.72
CA ALA A 236 6.24 32.04 -2.37
C ALA A 236 6.98 32.37 -1.05
N GLU A 237 7.32 33.64 -0.80
CA GLU A 237 8.08 34.04 0.39
C GLU A 237 7.32 33.72 1.69
N ASP A 238 6.01 33.93 1.71
CA ASP A 238 5.15 33.63 2.86
C ASP A 238 5.11 32.13 3.19
N ASN A 239 5.31 31.29 2.17
CA ASN A 239 5.18 29.84 2.26
C ASN A 239 6.46 29.12 2.70
N ILE A 240 7.58 29.81 2.92
CA ILE A 240 8.86 29.16 3.27
C ILE A 240 8.73 28.30 4.53
N ASN A 241 8.07 28.84 5.56
CA ASN A 241 7.85 28.12 6.81
C ASN A 241 6.74 27.07 6.68
N ALA A 242 5.73 27.33 5.82
CA ALA A 242 4.66 26.38 5.55
C ALA A 242 5.23 25.09 4.95
N VAL A 243 6.08 25.18 3.91
CA VAL A 243 6.75 24.02 3.27
C VAL A 243 7.55 23.19 4.28
N THR A 244 8.33 23.85 5.14
CA THR A 244 9.10 23.14 6.18
C THR A 244 8.17 22.44 7.18
N THR A 245 7.07 23.09 7.55
CA THR A 245 6.11 22.56 8.53
C THR A 245 5.34 21.36 7.98
N ILE A 246 4.80 21.46 6.77
CA ILE A 246 4.09 20.34 6.14
C ILE A 246 5.04 19.17 5.87
N THR A 247 6.31 19.41 5.51
CA THR A 247 7.29 18.32 5.34
C THR A 247 7.53 17.57 6.64
N ARG A 248 7.69 18.30 7.76
CA ARG A 248 7.82 17.69 9.09
C ARG A 248 6.60 16.87 9.47
N ASN A 249 5.41 17.44 9.25
CA ASN A 249 4.16 16.75 9.56
C ASN A 249 3.96 15.51 8.68
N ALA A 250 4.33 15.58 7.40
CA ALA A 250 4.25 14.45 6.49
C ALA A 250 5.10 13.27 6.98
N LEU A 251 6.35 13.54 7.41
CA LEU A 251 7.24 12.51 7.92
C LEU A 251 6.84 12.01 9.31
N LEU A 252 6.62 12.92 10.27
CA LEU A 252 6.53 12.57 11.69
C LEU A 252 5.14 12.09 12.12
N THR A 253 4.07 12.58 11.48
CA THR A 253 2.69 12.31 11.90
C THR A 253 1.78 11.82 10.78
N GLY A 254 2.10 12.16 9.54
CA GLY A 254 1.26 11.91 8.35
C GLY A 254 1.66 10.68 7.55
N THR A 255 2.58 9.87 8.07
CA THR A 255 3.09 8.64 7.43
C THR A 255 2.06 7.53 7.45
N SER A 256 2.03 6.75 6.37
CA SER A 256 1.26 5.51 6.26
C SER A 256 1.75 4.41 7.20
N LEU A 257 2.97 4.55 7.74
CA LEU A 257 3.55 3.65 8.72
C LEU A 257 4.12 4.46 9.89
N PRO A 258 3.46 4.47 11.06
CA PRO A 258 3.93 5.21 12.24
C PRO A 258 5.35 4.84 12.67
N ASP A 259 6.06 5.81 13.24
CA ASP A 259 7.43 5.70 13.75
C ASP A 259 8.46 5.20 12.71
N ALA A 260 8.20 5.38 11.42
CA ALA A 260 9.13 5.11 10.34
C ALA A 260 9.82 6.42 9.91
N THR A 261 11.02 6.67 10.44
CA THR A 261 11.82 7.86 10.11
C THR A 261 13.14 7.52 9.41
N THR A 262 13.82 6.45 9.83
CA THR A 262 15.08 6.01 9.20
C THR A 262 14.80 5.20 7.94
N ALA A 263 15.43 5.59 6.85
CA ALA A 263 15.27 4.98 5.54
C ALA A 263 16.54 5.11 4.69
N ASP A 264 16.74 4.18 3.76
CA ASP A 264 17.88 4.19 2.83
C ASP A 264 17.78 5.31 1.79
N ALA A 265 16.55 5.58 1.32
CA ALA A 265 16.25 6.61 0.34
C ALA A 265 14.98 7.38 0.70
N ALA A 266 14.93 8.66 0.30
CA ALA A 266 13.76 9.50 0.48
C ALA A 266 13.48 10.34 -0.77
N LEU A 267 12.20 10.62 -1.03
CA LEU A 267 11.75 11.56 -2.07
C LEU A 267 10.77 12.56 -1.46
N LEU A 268 11.11 13.85 -1.55
CA LEU A 268 10.24 14.95 -1.16
C LEU A 268 9.53 15.53 -2.38
N ILE A 269 8.21 15.53 -2.37
CA ILE A 269 7.38 16.12 -3.42
C ILE A 269 6.58 17.27 -2.83
N ILE A 270 6.70 18.47 -3.37
CA ILE A 270 5.90 19.62 -2.96
C ILE A 270 4.84 19.91 -4.01
N ALA A 271 3.58 19.73 -3.67
CA ALA A 271 2.45 19.94 -4.57
C ALA A 271 1.74 21.27 -4.30
N GLY A 272 1.36 21.97 -5.36
CA GLY A 272 0.64 23.25 -5.31
C GLY A 272 0.96 24.13 -6.52
N ARG A 273 0.45 25.38 -6.55
CA ARG A 273 0.70 26.28 -7.69
C ARG A 273 2.17 26.68 -7.75
N SER A 274 2.77 26.67 -8.94
CA SER A 274 4.20 26.92 -9.12
C SER A 274 4.66 28.30 -8.64
N ASP A 275 3.80 29.31 -8.71
CA ASP A 275 4.08 30.68 -8.26
C ASP A 275 4.17 30.84 -6.74
N VAL A 276 3.59 29.90 -5.98
CA VAL A 276 3.55 29.94 -4.51
C VAL A 276 4.48 28.95 -3.84
N ILE A 277 5.22 28.12 -4.58
CA ILE A 277 6.20 27.17 -4.05
C ILE A 277 7.56 27.88 -3.87
N PRO A 278 8.05 28.09 -2.64
CA PRO A 278 9.35 28.72 -2.42
C PRO A 278 10.51 27.75 -2.54
N ARG A 279 11.39 28.00 -3.50
CA ARG A 279 12.68 27.31 -3.63
C ARG A 279 13.46 27.20 -2.32
N LYS A 280 13.59 28.30 -1.57
CA LYS A 280 14.29 28.31 -0.27
C LYS A 280 13.60 27.44 0.79
N GLY A 281 12.28 27.29 0.72
CA GLY A 281 11.52 26.40 1.58
C GLY A 281 11.78 24.94 1.23
N VAL A 282 11.76 24.60 -0.06
CA VAL A 282 12.05 23.24 -0.57
C VAL A 282 13.48 22.81 -0.23
N GLU A 283 14.48 23.66 -0.48
CA GLU A 283 15.89 23.37 -0.16
C GLU A 283 16.09 23.10 1.35
N LYS A 284 15.44 23.89 2.22
CA LYS A 284 15.48 23.68 3.68
C LYS A 284 14.78 22.41 4.11
N ALA A 285 13.62 22.13 3.54
CA ALA A 285 12.83 20.94 3.84
C ALA A 285 13.57 19.67 3.43
N ARG A 286 14.19 19.66 2.24
CA ARG A 286 15.02 18.55 1.75
C ARG A 286 16.23 18.31 2.64
N LYS A 287 16.94 19.36 3.03
CA LYS A 287 18.08 19.24 3.96
C LYS A 287 17.64 18.70 5.32
N TRP A 288 16.53 19.19 5.86
CA TRP A 288 15.99 18.67 7.11
C TRP A 288 15.60 17.19 7.00
N LEU A 289 15.02 16.78 5.87
CA LEU A 289 14.68 15.38 5.60
C LEU A 289 15.93 14.49 5.54
N GLU A 290 17.02 14.96 4.94
CA GLU A 290 18.34 14.29 4.93
C GLU A 290 18.87 14.09 6.36
N ASP A 291 18.86 15.15 7.16
CA ASP A 291 19.32 15.10 8.56
C ASP A 291 18.46 14.16 9.42
N GLU A 292 17.14 14.14 9.23
CA GLU A 292 16.19 13.36 10.04
C GLU A 292 16.15 11.88 9.64
N THR A 293 16.21 11.58 8.34
CA THR A 293 16.18 10.19 7.84
C THR A 293 17.53 9.49 7.96
N GLY A 294 18.62 10.27 7.97
CA GLY A 294 19.99 9.75 7.87
C GLY A 294 20.32 9.21 6.47
N SER A 295 19.43 9.38 5.49
CA SER A 295 19.61 8.92 4.12
C SER A 295 20.61 9.80 3.38
N LEU A 296 21.54 9.18 2.65
CA LEU A 296 22.41 9.88 1.70
C LEU A 296 21.75 10.07 0.32
N GLN A 297 20.53 9.55 0.13
CA GLN A 297 19.79 9.55 -1.12
C GLN A 297 18.44 10.27 -0.98
N VAL A 298 18.47 11.56 -0.62
CA VAL A 298 17.26 12.38 -0.60
C VAL A 298 17.06 13.08 -1.93
N ARG A 299 16.03 12.67 -2.66
CA ARG A 299 15.53 13.26 -3.91
C ARG A 299 14.46 14.30 -3.62
N GLY A 300 14.15 15.13 -4.61
CA GLY A 300 13.04 16.05 -4.48
C GLY A 300 12.63 16.70 -5.78
N GLY A 301 11.35 17.06 -5.86
CA GLY A 301 10.79 17.80 -6.97
C GLY A 301 9.46 18.45 -6.62
N ASP A 302 9.02 19.32 -7.51
CA ASP A 302 7.75 20.02 -7.38
C ASP A 302 6.69 19.32 -8.22
N PHE A 303 5.44 19.37 -7.76
CA PHE A 303 4.28 18.85 -8.45
C PHE A 303 3.25 19.99 -8.65
N PRO A 304 3.33 20.71 -9.78
CA PRO A 304 2.41 21.79 -10.09
C PRO A 304 0.95 21.31 -10.10
N LEU A 305 0.12 21.85 -9.21
CA LEU A 305 -1.31 21.60 -9.15
C LEU A 305 -2.07 22.91 -8.94
N ASP A 306 -3.20 23.08 -9.62
CA ASP A 306 -4.06 24.23 -9.38
C ASP A 306 -4.84 24.03 -8.07
N SER A 307 -4.29 24.58 -6.99
CA SER A 307 -4.84 24.47 -5.64
C SER A 307 -4.54 25.71 -4.80
N ASP A 308 -5.43 26.02 -3.87
CA ASP A 308 -5.25 27.01 -2.80
C ASP A 308 -4.42 26.48 -1.61
N ARG A 309 -3.87 25.26 -1.76
CA ARG A 309 -3.09 24.57 -0.73
C ARG A 309 -1.70 24.21 -1.23
N LEU A 310 -0.78 24.11 -0.28
CA LEU A 310 0.49 23.42 -0.44
C LEU A 310 0.41 22.07 0.26
N ALA A 311 0.92 21.03 -0.39
CA ALA A 311 1.08 19.72 0.21
C ALA A 311 2.53 19.23 0.08
N ALA A 312 2.98 18.46 1.07
CA ALA A 312 4.21 17.71 0.99
C ALA A 312 3.88 16.22 1.00
N LEU A 313 4.42 15.49 0.03
CA LEU A 313 4.51 14.04 0.06
C LEU A 313 5.95 13.64 0.35
N VAL A 314 6.14 12.69 1.26
CA VAL A 314 7.45 12.16 1.63
C VAL A 314 7.41 10.65 1.43
N LEU A 315 8.02 10.15 0.36
CA LEU A 315 8.19 8.73 0.14
C LEU A 315 9.51 8.28 0.76
N LEU A 316 9.46 7.29 1.64
CA LEU A 316 10.65 6.63 2.20
C LEU A 316 10.77 5.22 1.63
N GLY A 317 11.93 4.85 1.12
CA GLY A 317 12.27 3.49 0.66
C GLY A 317 13.39 2.89 1.50
N GLY A 318 13.36 1.57 1.71
CA GLY A 318 14.35 0.89 2.55
C GLY A 318 14.21 1.27 4.03
N VAL A 319 13.00 1.23 4.60
CA VAL A 319 12.77 1.52 6.02
C VAL A 319 13.39 0.42 6.87
N GLU A 320 14.52 0.73 7.53
CA GLU A 320 15.32 -0.28 8.25
C GLU A 320 14.74 -0.64 9.63
N ARG A 321 14.05 0.30 10.30
CA ARG A 321 13.59 0.16 11.70
C ARG A 321 12.34 0.97 11.97
N SER A 322 11.17 0.32 11.94
CA SER A 322 9.93 0.90 12.47
C SER A 322 9.52 0.14 13.72
N ARG A 323 9.42 0.86 14.85
CA ARG A 323 8.90 0.30 16.10
C ARG A 323 7.53 -0.35 15.88
N ARG A 324 6.68 0.24 15.03
CA ARG A 324 5.37 -0.31 14.68
C ARG A 324 5.46 -1.65 13.96
N VAL A 325 6.42 -1.83 13.06
CA VAL A 325 6.66 -3.10 12.36
C VAL A 325 7.25 -4.14 13.31
N ASP A 326 8.20 -3.76 14.15
CA ASP A 326 8.80 -4.69 15.12
C ASP A 326 7.76 -5.20 16.13
N GLU A 327 6.99 -4.30 16.75
CA GLU A 327 5.90 -4.65 17.67
C GLU A 327 4.83 -5.50 16.96
N PHE A 328 4.54 -5.20 15.68
CA PHE A 328 3.62 -6.00 14.88
C PHE A 328 4.12 -7.42 14.65
N MET A 329 5.38 -7.57 14.23
CA MET A 329 5.99 -8.87 13.95
C MET A 329 6.13 -9.71 15.22
N GLU A 330 6.36 -9.10 16.38
CA GLU A 330 6.32 -9.77 17.67
C GLU A 330 4.92 -10.30 17.99
N ARG A 331 3.89 -9.45 17.90
CA ARG A 331 2.48 -9.88 18.09
C ARG A 331 2.08 -10.99 17.12
N ALA A 332 2.46 -10.88 15.86
CA ALA A 332 2.16 -11.88 14.84
C ALA A 332 2.83 -13.24 15.16
N ARG A 333 4.08 -13.24 15.65
CA ARG A 333 4.77 -14.46 16.09
C ARG A 333 4.09 -15.09 17.31
N GLU A 334 3.65 -14.28 18.27
CA GLU A 334 2.90 -14.78 19.42
C GLU A 334 1.55 -15.37 19.02
N ALA A 335 0.80 -14.67 18.17
CA ALA A 335 -0.47 -15.13 17.64
C ALA A 335 -0.32 -16.45 16.87
N HIS A 336 0.72 -16.57 16.04
CA HIS A 336 1.01 -17.81 15.32
C HIS A 336 1.29 -18.99 16.26
N LYS A 337 2.04 -18.78 17.35
CA LYS A 337 2.29 -19.81 18.36
C LYS A 337 1.03 -20.22 19.12
N ARG A 338 0.13 -19.27 19.41
CA ARG A 338 -1.16 -19.56 20.06
C ARG A 338 -2.03 -20.43 19.15
N ASN A 339 -2.23 -20.04 17.90
CA ASN A 339 -3.01 -20.81 16.94
C ASN A 339 -2.49 -22.25 16.76
N GLN A 340 -1.17 -22.45 16.77
CA GLN A 340 -0.58 -23.80 16.71
C GLN A 340 -0.86 -24.64 17.96
N ARG A 341 -0.85 -24.03 19.15
CA ARG A 341 -1.18 -24.73 20.40
C ARG A 341 -2.66 -25.12 20.44
N ASP A 342 -3.53 -24.18 20.11
CA ASP A 342 -4.98 -24.41 20.13
C ASP A 342 -5.38 -25.51 19.13
N ALA A 343 -4.73 -25.57 17.96
CA ALA A 343 -4.94 -26.65 16.98
C ALA A 343 -4.51 -28.04 17.50
N VAL A 344 -3.41 -28.11 18.27
CA VAL A 344 -2.95 -29.36 18.88
C VAL A 344 -3.89 -29.80 20.00
N ASP A 345 -4.30 -28.88 20.88
CA ASP A 345 -5.19 -29.17 22.03
C ASP A 345 -6.58 -29.64 21.57
N HIS A 346 -7.12 -29.04 20.51
CA HIS A 346 -8.36 -29.55 19.89
C HIS A 346 -8.19 -30.96 19.33
N THR A 347 -7.06 -31.26 18.68
CA THR A 347 -6.80 -32.61 18.13
C THR A 347 -6.69 -33.64 19.26
N GLU A 348 -6.03 -33.30 20.36
CA GLU A 348 -5.95 -34.14 21.56
C GLU A 348 -7.32 -34.35 22.23
N THR A 349 -8.19 -33.33 22.23
CA THR A 349 -9.55 -33.43 22.76
C THR A 349 -10.41 -34.42 21.98
N PHE A 350 -10.23 -34.54 20.66
CA PHE A 350 -10.92 -35.54 19.82
C PHE A 350 -10.23 -36.91 19.81
N GLN A 351 -8.99 -37.01 20.30
CA GLN A 351 -8.26 -38.27 20.50
C GLN A 351 -8.47 -38.85 21.91
N ASN A 352 -9.30 -38.20 22.73
CA ASN A 352 -9.61 -38.72 24.05
C ASN A 352 -10.57 -39.93 23.89
N ASP A 353 -10.11 -41.12 24.30
CA ASP A 353 -10.79 -42.43 24.20
C ASP A 353 -12.20 -42.49 24.86
N GLU A 354 -12.68 -41.40 25.47
CA GLU A 354 -14.01 -41.31 26.08
C GLU A 354 -15.16 -41.17 25.05
N LEU A 355 -14.86 -40.97 23.76
CA LEU A 355 -15.85 -40.95 22.68
C LEU A 355 -16.15 -42.35 22.08
N ASP A 356 -15.32 -43.36 22.38
CA ASP A 356 -15.54 -44.74 21.91
C ASP A 356 -16.66 -45.46 22.67
N ASP A 357 -17.08 -44.95 23.83
CA ASP A 357 -18.20 -45.47 24.62
C ASP A 357 -19.59 -44.97 24.15
N LEU A 358 -19.64 -44.20 23.05
CA LEU A 358 -20.88 -43.61 22.51
C LEU A 358 -21.46 -44.33 21.28
N PHE A 359 -20.93 -45.50 20.88
CA PHE A 359 -21.46 -46.32 19.80
C PHE A 359 -21.72 -47.79 20.17
#